data_AF-A0A7C2TJJ8-F1
#
_entry.id   AF-A0A7C2TJJ8-F1
#
_cell.length_a   1.000
_cell.length_b   1.000
_cell.length_c   1.000
_cell.angle_alpha   90.00
_cell.angle_beta   90.00
_cell.angle_gamma   90.00
#
_symmetry.space_group_name_H-M   'P 1'
#
loop_
_entity.id
_entity.type
_entity.pdbx_description
1 polymer ?
#
loop_
_entity_poly.entity_id
_entity_poly.type
_entity_poly.pdbx_seq_one_letter_code
_entity_poly.pdbx_strand_id
1 'polypeptide(L)'
;MTPTQSKYIAIHVGIFWSIGRFIIKNEDIVNIMLDSKEMYDHLRRGTENSDLFIHKRTWFLNELINQRKLKVNYQLIEPKENIAAKLIR
;
A
#
# COMPACT_ATOMS: atom_id res chain seq x y z
N MET A 1 -7.95 16.44 -0.56
CA MET A 1 -7.38 15.09 -0.44
C MET A 1 -8.43 14.20 0.17
N THR A 2 -8.85 13.12 -0.50
CA THR A 2 -9.90 12.23 0.02
C THR A 2 -9.32 11.22 1.03
N PRO A 3 -10.15 10.65 1.95
CA PRO A 3 -9.71 9.58 2.83
C PRO A 3 -9.08 8.41 2.05
N THR A 4 -9.65 8.03 0.91
CA THR A 4 -9.09 6.99 0.03
C THR A 4 -7.70 7.36 -0.48
N GLN A 5 -7.52 8.56 -1.04
CA GLN A 5 -6.20 9.02 -1.51
C GLN A 5 -5.15 9.01 -0.40
N SER A 6 -5.53 9.37 0.84
CA SER A 6 -4.61 9.35 1.98
C SER A 6 -4.09 7.94 2.31
N LYS A 7 -4.91 6.89 2.13
CA LYS A 7 -4.49 5.49 2.32
C LYS A 7 -3.43 5.07 1.30
N TYR A 8 -3.56 5.46 0.04
CA TYR A 8 -2.54 5.20 -0.99
C TYR A 8 -1.22 5.94 -0.70
N ILE A 9 -1.31 7.17 -0.18
CA ILE A 9 -0.12 7.91 0.26
C ILE A 9 0.57 7.16 1.41
N ALA A 10 -0.19 6.67 2.40
CA ALA A 10 0.35 5.96 3.54
C ALA A 10 1.17 4.72 3.12
N ILE A 11 0.68 3.93 2.17
CA ILE A 11 1.44 2.79 1.63
C ILE A 11 2.71 3.24 0.93
N HIS A 12 2.60 4.22 0.03
CA HIS A 12 3.73 4.72 -0.73
C HIS A 12 4.84 5.24 0.19
N VAL A 13 4.48 6.06 1.17
CA VAL A 13 5.42 6.60 2.16
C VAL A 13 6.00 5.49 3.03
N GLY A 14 5.17 4.57 3.54
CA GLY A 14 5.61 3.48 4.40
C GLY A 14 6.63 2.57 3.73
N ILE A 15 6.40 2.19 2.48
CA ILE A 15 7.32 1.34 1.71
C ILE A 15 8.59 2.11 1.34
N PHE A 16 8.46 3.32 0.81
CA PHE A 16 9.60 4.14 0.42
C PHE A 16 10.53 4.42 1.62
N TRP A 17 9.96 4.75 2.78
CA TRP A 17 10.71 4.98 4.01
C TRP A 17 11.39 3.70 4.51
N SER A 18 10.67 2.58 4.53
CA SER A 18 11.22 1.28 5.00
C SER A 18 12.39 0.81 4.13
N ILE A 19 12.31 1.07 2.83
CA ILE A 19 13.41 0.86 1.88
C ILE A 19 14.59 1.79 2.20
N GLY A 20 14.35 3.09 2.35
CA GLY A 20 15.41 4.07 2.63
C GLY A 20 16.13 3.83 3.97
N ARG A 21 15.43 3.23 4.93
CA ARG A 21 15.97 2.79 6.22
C ARG A 21 16.58 1.38 6.20
N PHE A 22 16.63 0.71 5.04
CA PHE A 22 17.10 -0.67 4.88
C PHE A 22 16.37 -1.70 5.76
N ILE A 23 15.12 -1.40 6.15
CA ILE A 23 14.23 -2.32 6.86
C ILE A 23 13.70 -3.38 5.89
N ILE A 24 13.32 -2.96 4.68
CA ILE A 24 12.94 -3.84 3.57
C ILE A 24 14.13 -3.92 2.61
N LYS A 25 14.58 -5.13 2.32
CA LYS A 25 15.63 -5.44 1.35
C LYS A 25 15.04 -6.04 0.07
N ASN A 26 15.89 -6.25 -0.92
CA ASN A 26 15.45 -6.87 -2.17
C ASN A 26 14.99 -8.32 -1.89
N GLU A 27 13.97 -8.76 -2.64
CA GLU A 27 13.38 -10.11 -2.56
C GLU A 27 12.65 -10.45 -1.24
N ASP A 28 12.57 -9.49 -0.30
CA ASP A 28 11.83 -9.64 0.94
C ASP A 28 10.33 -9.86 0.71
N ILE A 29 9.71 -10.55 1.66
CA ILE A 29 8.26 -10.70 1.75
C ILE A 29 7.70 -9.52 2.53
N VAL A 30 6.78 -8.77 1.91
CA VAL A 30 6.15 -7.60 2.52
C VAL A 30 4.65 -7.85 2.63
N ASN A 31 4.16 -7.94 3.86
CA ASN A 31 2.72 -8.07 4.12
C ASN A 31 2.12 -6.67 4.29
N ILE A 32 1.21 -6.29 3.38
CA ILE A 32 0.52 -5.01 3.40
C ILE A 32 -0.91 -5.24 3.89
N MET A 33 -1.21 -4.72 5.08
CA MET A 33 -2.52 -4.82 5.71
C MET A 33 -3.39 -3.62 5.31
N LEU A 34 -4.58 -3.90 4.79
CA LEU A 34 -5.52 -2.92 4.25
C LEU A 34 -6.85 -3.03 4.99
N ASP A 35 -7.41 -1.92 5.44
CA ASP A 35 -8.73 -1.85 6.06
C ASP A 35 -9.83 -1.37 5.11
N SER A 36 -9.50 -1.20 3.82
CA SER A 36 -10.43 -0.83 2.77
C SER A 36 -10.54 -1.97 1.76
N LYS A 37 -11.75 -2.53 1.65
CA LYS A 37 -12.06 -3.60 0.69
C LYS A 37 -11.85 -3.14 -0.75
N GLU A 38 -12.28 -1.92 -1.09
CA GLU A 38 -12.09 -1.34 -2.42
C GLU A 38 -10.60 -1.26 -2.78
N MET A 39 -9.77 -0.82 -1.84
CA MET A 39 -8.33 -0.71 -2.02
C MET A 39 -7.67 -2.09 -2.15
N TYR A 40 -8.11 -3.06 -1.35
CA TYR A 40 -7.65 -4.44 -1.45
C TYR A 40 -7.98 -5.05 -2.82
N ASP A 41 -9.23 -4.90 -3.27
CA ASP A 41 -9.67 -5.39 -4.57
C ASP A 41 -8.89 -4.72 -5.72
N HIS A 42 -8.66 -3.41 -5.66
CA HIS A 42 -7.84 -2.69 -6.63
C HIS A 42 -6.39 -3.21 -6.67
N LEU A 43 -5.71 -3.26 -5.53
CA LEU A 43 -4.29 -3.64 -5.48
C LEU A 43 -4.05 -5.12 -5.76
N ARG A 44 -5.00 -6.00 -5.38
CA ARG A 44 -4.87 -7.45 -5.56
C ARG A 44 -5.36 -7.93 -6.92
N ARG A 45 -6.45 -7.36 -7.45
CA ARG A 45 -7.13 -7.84 -8.65
C ARG A 45 -6.94 -6.93 -9.86
N GLY A 46 -6.35 -5.74 -9.68
CA GLY A 46 -6.10 -4.79 -10.76
C GLY A 46 -7.37 -4.15 -11.32
N THR A 47 -8.43 -4.02 -10.53
CA THR A 47 -9.66 -3.35 -10.98
C THR A 47 -9.37 -1.89 -11.31
N GLU A 48 -9.79 -1.41 -12.48
CA GLU A 48 -9.51 -0.02 -12.89
C GLU A 48 -10.05 0.99 -11.87
N ASN A 49 -9.23 1.98 -11.52
CA ASN A 49 -9.63 3.13 -10.72
C ASN A 49 -9.56 4.38 -11.60
N SER A 50 -10.67 5.11 -11.72
CA SER A 50 -10.75 6.33 -12.54
C SER A 50 -10.03 7.54 -11.92
N ASP A 51 -9.61 7.45 -10.65
CA ASP A 51 -8.83 8.50 -9.98
C ASP A 51 -7.36 8.43 -10.43
N LEU A 52 -6.96 9.44 -11.23
CA LEU A 52 -5.59 9.59 -11.73
C LEU A 52 -4.54 9.64 -10.61
N PHE A 53 -4.88 10.19 -9.43
CA PHE A 53 -3.97 10.23 -8.29
C PHE A 53 -3.68 8.82 -7.78
N ILE A 54 -4.74 8.03 -7.58
CA ILE A 54 -4.64 6.64 -7.13
C ILE A 54 -3.86 5.82 -8.17
N HIS A 55 -4.19 5.97 -9.45
CA HIS A 55 -3.50 5.30 -10.54
C HIS A 55 -1.98 5.57 -10.53
N LYS A 56 -1.55 6.83 -10.43
CA LYS A 56 -0.13 7.20 -10.37
C LYS A 56 0.58 6.60 -9.16
N ARG A 57 -0.08 6.55 -8.00
CA ARG A 57 0.50 5.98 -6.77
C ARG A 57 0.63 4.46 -6.86
N THR A 58 -0.37 3.78 -7.41
CA THR A 58 -0.31 2.33 -7.66
C THR A 58 0.76 1.99 -8.69
N TRP A 59 0.89 2.77 -9.77
CA TRP A 59 1.96 2.57 -10.76
C TRP A 59 3.34 2.65 -10.11
N PHE A 60 3.60 3.68 -9.31
CA PHE A 60 4.89 3.81 -8.62
C PHE A 60 5.15 2.68 -7.61
N LEU A 61 4.11 2.27 -6.87
CA LEU A 61 4.20 1.14 -5.97
C LEU A 61 4.61 -0.14 -6.71
N ASN A 62 3.99 -0.42 -7.85
CA ASN A 62 4.31 -1.57 -8.69
C ASN A 62 5.75 -1.50 -9.22
N GLU A 63 6.21 -0.33 -9.67
CA GLU A 63 7.59 -0.14 -10.09
C GLU A 63 8.59 -0.46 -8.97
N LEU A 64 8.34 0.04 -7.75
CA LEU A 64 9.19 -0.28 -6.60
C LEU A 64 9.21 -1.78 -6.27
N ILE A 65 8.03 -2.41 -6.27
CA ILE A 65 7.89 -3.85 -6.02
C ILE A 65 8.70 -4.63 -7.06
N ASN A 66 8.57 -4.28 -8.34
CA ASN A 66 9.25 -4.95 -9.45
C ASN A 66 10.77 -4.76 -9.39
N GLN A 67 11.24 -3.52 -9.24
CA GLN A 67 12.67 -3.19 -9.20
C GLN A 67 13.41 -3.90 -8.07
N ARG A 68 12.74 -4.08 -6.93
CA ARG A 68 13.31 -4.75 -5.75
C ARG A 68 12.92 -6.22 -5.64
N LYS A 69 12.13 -6.73 -6.60
CA LYS A 69 11.59 -8.10 -6.62
C LYS A 69 10.86 -8.46 -5.32
N LEU A 70 10.16 -7.51 -4.71
CA LEU A 70 9.47 -7.73 -3.44
C LEU A 70 8.33 -8.73 -3.64
N LYS A 71 8.16 -9.62 -2.66
CA LYS A 71 7.03 -10.57 -2.61
C LYS A 71 5.93 -9.96 -1.77
N VAL A 72 5.06 -9.18 -2.41
CA VAL A 72 3.99 -8.45 -1.72
C VAL A 72 2.75 -9.32 -1.53
N ASN A 73 2.32 -9.42 -0.27
CA ASN A 73 1.07 -10.04 0.12
C ASN A 73 0.11 -8.98 0.65
N TYR A 74 -0.99 -8.74 -0.07
CA TYR A 74 -2.07 -7.90 0.42
C TYR A 74 -2.98 -8.71 1.34
N GLN A 75 -3.32 -8.14 2.49
CA GLN A 75 -4.21 -8.73 3.48
C GLN A 75 -5.32 -7.74 3.80
N LEU A 76 -6.57 -8.17 3.65
CA LEU A 76 -7.72 -7.39 4.13
C LEU A 76 -7.89 -7.64 5.63
N ILE A 77 -7.92 -6.58 6.42
CA ILE A 77 -8.09 -6.59 7.87
C ILE A 77 -9.32 -5.78 8.26
N GLU A 78 -9.85 -6.03 9.46
CA GLU A 78 -10.95 -5.21 10.00
C GLU A 78 -10.42 -3.81 10.39
N PRO A 79 -11.20 -2.73 10.23
CA PRO A 79 -10.75 -1.38 10.62
C PRO A 79 -10.27 -1.26 12.07
N LYS A 80 -10.82 -2.05 12.99
CA LYS A 80 -10.40 -2.12 14.40
C LYS A 80 -9.00 -2.71 14.61
N GLU A 81 -8.52 -3.49 13.65
CA GLU A 81 -7.20 -4.13 13.65
C GLU A 81 -6.13 -3.21 13.05
N ASN A 82 -6.53 -2.15 12.34
CA ASN A 82 -5.63 -1.17 11.78
C ASN A 82 -4.95 -0.36 12.90
N ILE A 83 -3.67 -0.66 13.16
CA ILE A 83 -2.86 0.00 14.18
C ILE A 83 -2.77 1.50 13.87
N ALA A 84 -2.69 1.90 12.61
CA ALA A 84 -2.62 3.31 12.23
C ALA A 84 -3.90 4.07 12.59
N ALA A 85 -5.07 3.43 12.51
CA ALA A 85 -6.33 4.04 12.92
C ALA A 85 -6.37 4.32 14.43
N LYS A 86 -5.65 3.55 15.26
CA LYS A 86 -5.53 3.80 16.71
C LYS A 86 -4.65 5.00 17.04
N LEU A 87 -3.80 5.44 16.11
CA LEU A 87 -2.87 6.54 16.29
C LEU A 87 -3.44 7.89 15.86
N ILE A 88 -4.57 7.88 15.15
CA ILE A 88 -5.28 9.09 14.72
C ILE A 88 -6.38 9.36 15.77
N ARG A 89 -6.10 10.29 16.69
CA ARG A 89 -7.07 10.80 17.67
C ARG A 89 -7.87 11.95 17.10
#